data_AF-R7SGJ6-F1
#
_entry.id   AF-R7SGJ6-F1
#
_cell.length_a   1.000
_cell.length_b   1.000
_cell.length_c   1.000
_cell.angle_alpha   90.00
_cell.angle_beta   90.00
_cell.angle_gamma   90.00
#
_symmetry.space_group_name_H-M   'P 1'
#
loop_
_entity.id
_entity.type
_entity.pdbx_description
1 polymer ?
#
loop_
_entity_poly.entity_id
_entity_poly.type
_entity_poly.pdbx_seq_one_letter_code
_entity_poly.pdbx_strand_id
1 'polypeptide(L)'
;MFKPTAGFVFEVMGHKYIVANTKTLFTIRSLSNMSSEDLDLSHVSGVHKFSLHDQRVDLERVNQYHRPLATNVAGIDAYAFEVSTNNTICGIVFFQFRIAMGHPIHYVFINKLWQMWHRDYRHWTWKLVFVVTEENERDFEEQQWKPSSGANTWKGRVSQYVIGVNAGALWEAMHT
;
A
#
# COMPACT_ATOMS: atom_id res chain seq x y z
N MET A 1 -5.37 -29.57 4.35
CA MET A 1 -5.27 -28.91 3.02
C MET A 1 -5.97 -27.57 3.14
N PHE A 2 -5.23 -26.45 3.21
CA PHE A 2 -5.83 -25.11 3.27
C PHE A 2 -6.31 -24.74 1.87
N LYS A 3 -7.61 -24.46 1.70
CA LYS A 3 -8.13 -23.81 0.51
C LYS A 3 -7.97 -22.30 0.70
N PRO A 4 -7.12 -21.61 -0.07
CA PRO A 4 -7.00 -20.17 0.03
C PRO A 4 -8.33 -19.50 -0.33
N THR A 5 -8.68 -18.44 0.40
CA THR A 5 -9.87 -17.63 0.09
C THR A 5 -9.59 -16.76 -1.14
N ALA A 6 -10.63 -16.32 -1.84
CA ALA A 6 -10.49 -15.43 -3.00
C ALA A 6 -9.70 -14.15 -2.65
N GLY A 7 -9.90 -13.60 -1.45
CA GLY A 7 -9.15 -12.43 -0.97
C GLY A 7 -7.66 -12.70 -0.81
N PHE A 8 -7.28 -13.87 -0.30
CA PHE A 8 -5.87 -14.26 -0.17
C PHE A 8 -5.20 -14.42 -1.54
N VAL A 9 -5.88 -15.07 -2.50
CA VAL A 9 -5.37 -15.23 -3.86
C VAL A 9 -5.17 -13.86 -4.52
N PHE A 10 -6.15 -12.97 -4.35
CA PHE A 10 -6.09 -11.61 -4.86
C PHE A 10 -4.92 -10.81 -4.26
N GLU A 11 -4.70 -10.88 -2.94
CA GLU A 11 -3.55 -10.23 -2.27
C GLU A 11 -2.21 -10.73 -2.85
N VAL A 12 -2.04 -12.05 -2.99
CA VAL A 12 -0.82 -12.63 -3.56
C VAL A 12 -0.60 -12.17 -5.00
N MET A 13 -1.64 -12.17 -5.84
CA MET A 13 -1.55 -11.70 -7.22
C MET A 13 -1.30 -10.19 -7.29
N GLY A 14 -1.96 -9.42 -6.43
CA GLY A 14 -1.80 -7.97 -6.36
C GLY A 14 -0.38 -7.56 -6.00
N HIS A 15 0.28 -8.24 -5.05
CA HIS A 15 1.69 -8.00 -4.77
C HIS A 15 2.56 -8.22 -6.01
N LYS A 16 2.34 -9.31 -6.77
CA LYS A 16 3.08 -9.57 -8.00
C LYS A 16 2.82 -8.48 -9.04
N TYR A 17 1.57 -8.07 -9.21
CA TYR A 17 1.18 -7.00 -10.11
C TYR A 17 1.92 -5.69 -9.80
N ILE A 18 1.93 -5.25 -8.54
CA ILE A 18 2.63 -4.02 -8.16
C ILE A 18 4.13 -4.14 -8.48
N VAL A 19 4.77 -5.25 -8.11
CA VAL A 19 6.21 -5.46 -8.34
C VAL A 19 6.55 -5.49 -9.83
N ALA A 20 5.77 -6.23 -10.64
CA ALA A 20 5.97 -6.36 -12.08
C ALA A 20 5.81 -5.03 -12.83
N ASN A 21 4.97 -4.13 -12.31
CA ASN A 21 4.64 -2.85 -12.94
C ASN A 21 5.37 -1.66 -12.32
N THR A 22 6.37 -1.87 -11.46
CA THR A 22 7.16 -0.78 -10.86
C THR A 22 7.80 0.15 -11.89
N LYS A 23 8.13 -0.34 -13.09
CA LYS A 23 8.73 0.45 -14.17
C LYS A 23 7.73 1.30 -14.96
N THR A 24 6.44 1.17 -14.68
CA THR A 24 5.37 1.98 -15.26
C THR A 24 4.75 2.87 -14.19
N LEU A 25 4.25 4.04 -14.59
CA LEU A 25 3.48 4.90 -13.69
C LEU A 25 2.14 4.23 -13.38
N PHE A 26 1.77 4.22 -12.10
CA PHE A 26 0.45 3.78 -11.66
C PHE A 26 -0.48 5.00 -11.60
N THR A 27 -1.56 5.01 -12.36
CA THR A 27 -2.61 6.01 -12.16
C THR A 27 -3.44 5.60 -10.96
N ILE A 28 -3.47 6.45 -9.93
CA ILE A 28 -4.24 6.25 -8.70
C ILE A 28 -5.30 7.34 -8.58
N ARG A 29 -6.52 6.95 -8.18
CA ARG A 29 -7.63 7.89 -7.97
C ARG A 29 -7.75 8.24 -6.50
N SER A 30 -7.74 9.53 -6.18
CA SER A 30 -7.99 10.03 -4.83
C SER A 30 -9.45 9.78 -4.43
N LEU A 31 -9.64 9.26 -3.23
CA LEU A 31 -10.97 8.98 -2.68
C LEU A 31 -11.64 10.21 -2.08
N SER A 32 -10.88 11.28 -1.83
CA SER A 32 -11.40 12.51 -1.20
C SER A 32 -12.02 13.49 -2.20
N ASN A 33 -11.49 13.53 -3.43
CA ASN A 33 -11.83 14.55 -4.43
C ASN A 33 -11.95 13.98 -5.85
N MET A 34 -11.85 12.65 -6.02
CA MET A 34 -11.95 11.95 -7.30
C MET A 34 -10.90 12.33 -8.36
N SER A 35 -9.87 13.10 -8.01
CA SER A 35 -8.78 13.41 -8.95
C SER A 35 -7.86 12.21 -9.12
N SER A 36 -7.31 12.04 -10.33
CA SER A 36 -6.26 11.05 -10.58
C SER A 36 -4.88 11.68 -10.46
N GLU A 37 -3.91 10.93 -9.95
CA GLU A 37 -2.50 11.30 -9.96
C GLU A 37 -1.65 10.07 -10.33
N ASP A 38 -0.43 10.32 -10.79
CA ASP A 38 0.52 9.26 -11.09
C ASP A 38 1.38 8.94 -9.87
N LEU A 39 1.52 7.66 -9.60
CA LEU A 39 2.39 7.09 -8.59
C LEU A 39 3.59 6.42 -9.28
N ASP A 40 4.78 6.95 -9.02
CA ASP A 40 6.05 6.45 -9.56
C ASP A 40 6.77 5.54 -8.55
N LEU A 41 6.92 4.26 -8.90
CA LEU A 41 7.69 3.27 -8.13
C LEU A 41 8.89 2.74 -8.91
N SER A 42 9.36 3.46 -9.93
CA SER A 42 10.44 3.00 -10.84
C SER A 42 11.78 2.77 -10.16
N HIS A 43 12.03 3.43 -9.03
CA HIS A 43 13.19 3.22 -8.17
C HIS A 43 13.19 1.85 -7.47
N VAL A 44 12.03 1.20 -7.34
CA VAL A 44 11.94 -0.13 -6.76
C VAL A 44 12.67 -1.15 -7.65
N SER A 45 13.54 -1.93 -7.02
CA SER A 45 14.44 -2.90 -7.68
C SER A 45 14.40 -4.28 -7.04
N GLY A 46 13.66 -4.44 -5.94
CA GLY A 46 13.54 -5.71 -5.25
C GLY A 46 12.38 -5.76 -4.27
N VAL A 47 12.23 -6.90 -3.63
CA VAL A 47 11.20 -7.15 -2.62
C VAL A 47 11.89 -7.49 -1.30
N HIS A 48 11.55 -6.73 -0.26
CA HIS A 48 11.93 -7.06 1.11
C HIS A 48 10.76 -7.70 1.85
N LYS A 49 10.99 -8.89 2.42
CA LYS A 49 10.06 -9.51 3.35
C LYS A 49 10.48 -9.19 4.78
N PHE A 50 9.62 -8.53 5.55
CA PHE A 50 9.93 -8.13 6.93
C PHE A 50 9.05 -8.85 7.96
N SER A 51 9.57 -9.06 9.16
CA SER A 51 8.76 -9.47 10.31
C SER A 51 8.13 -8.24 10.96
N LEU A 52 6.89 -8.33 11.45
CA LEU A 52 6.31 -7.26 12.27
C LEU A 52 7.02 -7.05 13.61
N HIS A 53 7.89 -7.98 13.97
CA HIS A 53 8.78 -7.86 15.13
C HIS A 53 10.11 -7.18 14.77
N ASP A 54 10.41 -6.94 13.49
CA ASP A 54 11.58 -6.19 13.09
C ASP A 54 11.36 -4.71 13.39
N GLN A 55 12.01 -4.22 14.43
CA GLN A 55 11.79 -2.89 15.00
C GLN A 55 12.48 -1.75 14.24
N ARG A 56 13.11 -2.01 13.09
CA ARG A 56 13.87 -1.00 12.36
C ARG A 56 13.43 -0.95 10.92
N VAL A 57 12.99 0.23 10.51
CA VAL A 57 12.93 0.52 9.08
C VAL A 57 14.33 0.87 8.63
N ASP A 58 14.80 0.04 7.71
CA ASP A 58 16.11 0.14 7.11
C ASP A 58 16.02 1.06 5.90
N LEU A 59 16.50 2.29 6.03
CA LEU A 59 16.52 3.28 4.95
C LEU A 59 17.48 2.88 3.81
N GLU A 60 18.43 1.96 4.05
CA GLU A 60 19.26 1.39 2.99
C GLU A 60 18.43 0.55 2.01
N ARG A 61 17.20 0.18 2.42
CA ARG A 61 16.22 -0.57 1.62
C ARG A 61 15.14 0.34 1.04
N VAL A 62 15.47 1.61 0.78
CA VAL A 62 14.56 2.56 0.13
C VAL A 62 14.04 2.04 -1.22
N ASN A 63 14.91 1.39 -2.00
CA ASN A 63 14.59 0.87 -3.33
C ASN A 63 13.88 -0.50 -3.32
N GLN A 64 13.22 -0.85 -2.21
CA GLN A 64 12.56 -2.14 -2.03
C GLN A 64 11.06 -1.96 -1.83
N TYR A 65 10.29 -2.91 -2.35
CA TYR A 65 8.90 -3.12 -2.00
C TYR A 65 8.81 -3.99 -0.74
N HIS A 66 8.25 -3.45 0.33
CA HIS A 66 8.23 -4.09 1.65
C HIS A 66 6.91 -4.81 1.87
N ARG A 67 6.95 -6.12 2.09
CA ARG A 67 5.77 -6.94 2.42
C ARG A 67 5.99 -7.74 3.71
N PRO A 68 4.99 -7.91 4.58
CA PRO A 68 5.14 -8.70 5.79
C PRO A 68 5.35 -10.18 5.45
N LEU A 69 6.11 -10.89 6.30
CA LEU A 69 6.29 -12.35 6.22
C LEU A 69 4.99 -13.10 6.50
N ALA A 70 4.16 -12.56 7.40
CA ALA A 70 2.85 -13.09 7.71
C ALA A 70 1.80 -12.47 6.77
N THR A 71 1.19 -13.31 5.94
CA THR A 71 -0.05 -13.02 5.23
C THR A 71 -1.22 -13.14 6.21
N ASN A 72 -2.21 -12.23 6.16
CA ASN A 72 -3.34 -12.09 7.12
C ASN A 72 -3.14 -11.14 8.31
N VAL A 73 -2.23 -10.18 8.22
CA VAL A 73 -2.20 -9.09 9.21
C VAL A 73 -3.33 -8.13 8.85
N ALA A 74 -4.33 -8.01 9.73
CA ALA A 74 -5.43 -7.07 9.50
C ALA A 74 -4.88 -5.63 9.39
N GLY A 75 -4.93 -5.04 8.19
CA GLY A 75 -4.45 -3.69 7.94
C GLY A 75 -3.73 -3.55 6.60
N ILE A 76 -2.53 -2.99 6.65
CA ILE A 76 -1.69 -2.73 5.48
C ILE A 76 -0.92 -3.98 5.10
N ASP A 77 -0.97 -4.31 3.83
CA ASP A 77 -0.40 -5.53 3.27
C ASP A 77 1.01 -5.29 2.71
N ALA A 78 1.38 -4.05 2.40
CA ALA A 78 2.74 -3.69 1.99
C ALA A 78 3.00 -2.18 2.06
N TYR A 79 4.26 -1.77 1.95
CA TYR A 79 4.64 -0.38 1.73
C TYR A 79 5.85 -0.23 0.80
N ALA A 80 5.98 0.95 0.22
CA ALA A 80 7.17 1.41 -0.51
C ALA A 80 7.42 2.88 -0.19
N PHE A 81 8.65 3.34 -0.41
CA PHE A 81 8.96 4.76 -0.31
C PHE A 81 8.57 5.47 -1.60
N GLU A 82 8.24 6.75 -1.50
CA GLU A 82 8.16 7.66 -2.63
C GLU A 82 9.47 8.45 -2.66
N VAL A 83 10.11 8.48 -3.83
CA VAL A 83 11.42 9.08 -4.01
C VAL A 83 11.30 10.18 -5.06
N SER A 84 11.74 11.39 -4.71
CA SER A 84 11.75 12.52 -5.64
C SER A 84 12.84 12.37 -6.71
N THR A 85 12.78 13.20 -7.75
CA THR A 85 13.71 13.17 -8.90
C THR A 85 15.19 13.31 -8.53
N ASN A 86 15.50 13.87 -7.36
CA ASN A 86 16.86 13.97 -6.79
C ASN A 86 17.24 12.78 -5.88
N ASN A 87 16.52 11.65 -5.98
CA ASN A 87 16.74 10.43 -5.20
C ASN A 87 16.59 10.61 -3.67
N THR A 88 15.74 11.56 -3.24
CA THR A 88 15.44 11.80 -1.82
C THR A 88 14.08 11.22 -1.48
N ILE A 89 13.96 10.58 -0.31
CA ILE A 89 12.66 10.09 0.16
C ILE A 89 11.78 11.29 0.50
N CYS A 90 10.62 11.38 -0.14
CA CYS A 90 9.65 12.46 0.06
C CYS A 90 8.33 11.97 0.67
N GLY A 91 8.05 10.68 0.57
CA GLY A 91 6.77 10.11 0.97
C GLY A 91 6.82 8.62 1.20
N ILE A 92 5.69 8.06 1.62
CA ILE A 92 5.49 6.63 1.81
C ILE A 92 4.12 6.24 1.28
N VAL A 93 4.11 5.10 0.60
CA VAL A 93 2.94 4.54 -0.04
C VAL A 93 2.65 3.20 0.62
N PHE A 94 1.49 3.09 1.25
CA PHE A 94 0.98 1.86 1.83
C PHE A 94 -0.02 1.22 0.87
N PHE A 95 0.00 -0.10 0.78
CA PHE A 95 -0.91 -0.87 -0.06
C PHE A 95 -1.85 -1.71 0.79
N GLN A 96 -3.11 -1.74 0.38
CA GLN A 96 -4.13 -2.57 0.99
C GLN A 96 -4.96 -3.29 -0.09
N PHE A 97 -4.80 -4.61 -0.24
CA PHE A 97 -5.42 -5.43 -1.28
C PHE A 97 -6.79 -5.92 -0.85
N ARG A 98 -7.86 -5.54 -1.56
CA ARG A 98 -9.23 -5.85 -1.14
C ARG A 98 -10.11 -6.26 -2.32
N ILE A 99 -10.97 -7.24 -2.07
CA ILE A 99 -12.04 -7.67 -2.98
C ILE A 99 -13.42 -7.16 -2.56
N ALA A 100 -13.52 -6.49 -1.41
CA ALA A 100 -14.77 -5.99 -0.86
C ALA A 100 -14.75 -4.46 -0.76
N MET A 101 -15.92 -3.84 -0.88
CA MET A 101 -16.12 -2.38 -0.88
C MET A 101 -15.86 -1.70 0.47
N GLY A 102 -15.82 -2.47 1.56
CA GLY A 102 -15.64 -1.95 2.91
C GLY A 102 -14.55 -2.71 3.67
N HIS A 103 -13.50 -2.00 4.07
CA HIS A 103 -12.51 -2.52 5.01
C HIS A 103 -11.94 -1.39 5.87
N PRO A 104 -12.11 -1.44 7.20
CA PRO A 104 -11.58 -0.40 8.06
C PRO A 104 -10.06 -0.31 8.00
N ILE A 105 -9.55 0.90 8.18
CA ILE A 105 -8.11 1.16 8.27
C ILE A 105 -7.69 1.01 9.73
N HIS A 106 -6.90 -0.01 10.02
CA HIS A 106 -6.38 -0.24 11.37
C HIS A 106 -5.13 0.59 11.63
N TYR A 107 -5.28 1.75 12.27
CA TYR A 107 -4.17 2.68 12.47
C TYR A 107 -3.04 2.12 13.35
N VAL A 108 -3.28 1.08 14.14
CA VAL A 108 -2.27 0.49 15.05
C VAL A 108 -1.00 0.10 14.29
N PHE A 109 -1.15 -0.43 13.07
CA PHE A 109 -0.02 -0.78 12.22
C PHE A 109 0.74 0.47 11.75
N ILE A 110 0.02 1.45 11.21
CA ILE A 110 0.56 2.73 10.75
C ILE A 110 1.31 3.44 11.89
N ASN A 111 0.71 3.45 13.06
CA ASN A 111 1.29 4.07 14.24
C ASN A 111 2.56 3.34 14.72
N LYS A 112 2.62 2.00 14.63
CA LYS A 112 3.85 1.26 14.94
C LYS A 112 4.97 1.61 13.96
N LEU A 113 4.70 1.61 12.65
CA LEU A 113 5.68 2.01 11.64
C LEU A 113 6.16 3.45 11.85
N TRP A 114 5.24 4.36 12.14
CA TRP A 114 5.54 5.76 12.44
C TRP A 114 6.45 5.94 13.66
N GLN A 115 6.20 5.16 14.73
CA GLN A 115 7.01 5.20 15.94
C GLN A 115 8.41 4.64 15.72
N MET A 116 8.60 3.77 14.73
CA MET A 116 9.91 3.23 14.34
C MET A 116 10.75 4.21 13.50
N TRP A 117 10.15 5.26 12.95
CA TRP A 117 10.87 6.25 12.13
C TRP A 117 11.49 7.38 12.94
N HIS A 118 12.66 7.81 12.47
CA HIS A 118 13.32 8.99 13.02
C HIS A 118 12.38 10.20 12.95
N ARG A 119 12.45 11.08 13.96
CA ARG A 119 11.55 12.23 14.06
C ARG A 119 11.62 13.15 12.85
N ASP A 120 12.80 13.21 12.22
CA ASP A 120 13.02 14.05 11.05
C ASP A 120 12.20 13.61 9.84
N TYR A 121 11.72 12.36 9.78
CA TYR A 121 10.91 11.86 8.66
C TYR A 121 9.41 12.05 8.86
N ARG A 122 9.01 12.75 9.93
CA ARG A 122 7.60 12.98 10.26
C ARG A 122 6.90 14.04 9.40
N HIS A 123 7.62 14.64 8.45
CA HIS A 123 7.08 15.59 7.48
C HIS A 123 6.70 14.94 6.15
N TRP A 124 7.06 13.67 5.93
CA TRP A 124 6.75 12.95 4.69
C TRP A 124 5.25 12.84 4.44
N THR A 125 4.88 12.81 3.17
CA THR A 125 3.50 12.58 2.70
C THR A 125 3.17 11.09 2.72
N TRP A 126 1.93 10.76 3.08
CA TRP A 126 1.49 9.37 3.21
C TRP A 126 0.33 9.12 2.29
N LYS A 127 0.47 8.10 1.45
CA LYS A 127 -0.58 7.62 0.55
C LYS A 127 -0.99 6.23 1.03
N LEU A 128 -2.27 6.01 1.26
CA LEU A 128 -2.84 4.67 1.43
C LEU A 128 -3.59 4.31 0.15
N VAL A 129 -3.02 3.37 -0.61
CA VAL A 129 -3.55 2.91 -1.89
C VAL A 129 -4.31 1.59 -1.66
N PHE A 130 -5.61 1.63 -1.88
CA PHE A 130 -6.45 0.43 -1.95
C PHE A 130 -6.30 -0.19 -3.34
N VAL A 131 -5.82 -1.42 -3.38
CA VAL A 131 -5.75 -2.21 -4.61
C VAL A 131 -7.01 -3.06 -4.65
N VAL A 132 -7.87 -2.80 -5.63
CA VAL A 132 -9.17 -3.47 -5.78
C VAL A 132 -9.33 -4.03 -7.18
N THR A 133 -10.37 -4.85 -7.39
CA THR A 133 -10.75 -5.25 -8.75
C THR A 133 -11.21 -4.03 -9.54
N GLU A 134 -10.94 -4.01 -10.84
CA GLU A 134 -11.38 -2.92 -11.74
C GLU A 134 -12.88 -2.65 -11.64
N GLU A 135 -13.70 -3.69 -11.49
CA GLU A 135 -15.16 -3.59 -11.30
C GLU A 135 -15.54 -2.75 -10.06
N ASN A 136 -14.73 -2.79 -9.00
CA ASN A 136 -15.00 -2.10 -7.75
C ASN A 136 -14.34 -0.72 -7.69
N GLU A 137 -13.38 -0.43 -8.58
CA GLU A 137 -12.55 0.79 -8.51
C GLU A 137 -13.40 2.04 -8.50
N ARG A 138 -14.34 2.17 -9.44
CA ARG A 138 -15.12 3.39 -9.65
C ARG A 138 -15.96 3.78 -8.43
N ASP A 139 -16.59 2.79 -7.81
CA ASP A 139 -17.53 2.97 -6.71
C ASP A 139 -16.83 2.87 -5.34
N PHE A 140 -15.51 2.69 -5.31
CA PHE A 140 -14.76 2.61 -4.06
C PHE A 140 -14.68 3.98 -3.38
N GLU A 141 -15.10 4.02 -2.11
CA GLU A 141 -15.17 5.23 -1.29
C GLU A 141 -14.08 5.26 -0.20
N GLU A 142 -13.90 6.43 0.43
CA GLU A 142 -13.02 6.57 1.59
C GLU A 142 -13.36 5.59 2.70
N GLN A 143 -12.34 4.89 3.18
CA GLN A 143 -12.48 3.90 4.23
C GLN A 143 -12.34 4.55 5.61
N GLN A 144 -13.12 4.04 6.55
CA GLN A 144 -13.13 4.55 7.93
C GLN A 144 -11.96 3.99 8.75
N TRP A 145 -11.38 4.84 9.58
CA TRP A 145 -10.35 4.46 10.55
C TRP A 145 -10.95 3.68 11.72
N LYS A 146 -10.28 2.60 12.15
CA LYS A 146 -10.65 1.87 13.37
C LYS A 146 -9.46 1.65 14.33
N PRO A 147 -9.66 1.87 15.65
CA PRO A 147 -10.81 2.56 16.24
C PRO A 147 -10.86 4.05 15.86
N SER A 148 -12.07 4.64 15.87
CA SER A 148 -12.30 6.04 15.47
C SER A 148 -11.61 7.06 16.40
N SER A 149 -11.30 6.68 17.63
CA SER A 149 -10.64 7.55 18.62
C SER A 149 -9.25 8.05 18.20
N GLY A 150 -8.56 7.34 17.29
CA GLY A 150 -7.28 7.76 16.70
C GLY A 150 -7.39 8.36 15.30
N ALA A 151 -8.59 8.45 14.74
CA ALA A 151 -8.80 8.82 13.34
C ALA A 151 -8.32 10.26 13.04
N ASN A 152 -8.54 11.19 13.96
CA ASN A 152 -8.21 12.61 13.76
C ASN A 152 -6.70 12.83 13.50
N THR A 153 -5.84 12.03 14.13
CA THR A 153 -4.38 12.12 13.91
C THR A 153 -4.00 11.72 12.50
N TRP A 154 -4.64 10.69 11.95
CA TRP A 154 -4.24 10.07 10.68
C TRP A 154 -5.02 10.61 9.47
N LYS A 155 -6.27 11.04 9.66
CA LYS A 155 -7.09 11.62 8.59
C LYS A 155 -6.47 12.87 7.96
N GLY A 156 -5.74 13.67 8.75
CA GLY A 156 -5.01 14.84 8.23
C GLY A 156 -3.60 14.53 7.70
N ARG A 157 -3.15 13.28 7.77
CA ARG A 157 -1.76 12.88 7.42
C ARG A 157 -1.70 11.89 6.27
N VAL A 158 -2.74 11.09 6.10
CA VAL A 158 -2.79 9.99 5.13
C VAL A 158 -3.90 10.26 4.14
N SER A 159 -3.50 10.51 2.90
CA SER A 159 -4.41 10.61 1.76
C SER A 159 -4.78 9.20 1.29
N GLN A 160 -6.06 8.96 1.02
CA GLN A 160 -6.55 7.67 0.55
C GLN A 160 -6.75 7.68 -0.96
N TYR A 161 -6.27 6.62 -1.61
CA TYR A 161 -6.33 6.43 -3.05
C TYR A 161 -6.78 5.02 -3.38
N VAL A 162 -7.24 4.81 -4.61
CA VAL A 162 -7.59 3.49 -5.12
C VAL A 162 -6.92 3.26 -6.47
N ILE A 163 -6.60 2.00 -6.74
CA ILE A 163 -6.23 1.49 -8.05
C ILE A 163 -7.07 0.26 -8.37
N GLY A 164 -7.68 0.27 -9.55
CA GLY A 164 -8.40 -0.86 -10.12
C GLY A 164 -7.45 -1.75 -10.90
N VAL A 165 -7.47 -3.03 -10.60
CA VAL A 165 -6.66 -4.03 -11.31
C VAL A 165 -7.57 -5.00 -12.04
N ASN A 166 -7.36 -5.13 -13.34
CA ASN A 166 -8.06 -6.10 -14.18
C ASN A 166 -7.54 -7.52 -13.91
N ALA A 167 -8.43 -8.52 -13.97
CA ALA A 167 -8.08 -9.93 -13.77
C ALA A 167 -7.01 -10.45 -14.75
N GLY A 168 -6.99 -9.97 -15.99
CA GLY A 168 -5.96 -10.30 -16.99
C GLY A 168 -4.57 -9.83 -16.55
N ALA A 169 -4.45 -8.61 -16.04
CA ALA A 169 -3.18 -8.08 -15.54
C ALA A 169 -2.68 -8.84 -14.31
N LEU A 170 -3.59 -9.27 -13.42
CA LEU A 170 -3.25 -10.14 -12.28
C LEU A 170 -2.75 -11.51 -12.74
N TRP A 171 -3.34 -12.06 -13.80
CA TRP A 171 -2.96 -13.34 -14.38
C TRP A 171 -1.58 -13.27 -15.06
N GLU A 172 -1.32 -12.24 -15.85
CA GLU A 172 -0.01 -12.01 -16.49
C GLU A 172 1.10 -11.87 -15.45
N ALA A 173 0.84 -11.12 -14.36
CA ALA A 173 1.76 -10.97 -13.25
C ALA A 173 2.05 -12.28 -12.51
N MET A 174 1.21 -13.32 -12.65
CA MET A 174 1.47 -14.63 -12.05
C MET A 174 2.49 -15.47 -12.81
N HIS A 175 2.76 -15.13 -14.08
CA HIS A 175 3.60 -15.89 -15.00
C HIS A 175 4.94 -15.20 -15.31
N THR A 176 5.17 -14.04 -14.70
CA THR A 176 6.45 -13.33 -14.62
C THR A 176 7.15 -13.63 -13.30
#